data_AF-A0AAU6X4T4-F1
#
_entry.id   AF-A0AAU6X4T4-F1
#
_cell.length_a   1.000
_cell.length_b   1.000
_cell.length_c   1.000
_cell.angle_alpha   90.00
_cell.angle_beta   90.00
_cell.angle_gamma   90.00
#
_symmetry.space_group_name_H-M   'P 1'
#
loop_
_entity.id
_entity.type
_entity.pdbx_description
1 polymer ?
#
loop_
_entity_poly.entity_id
_entity_poly.type
_entity_poly.pdbx_seq_one_letter_code
_entity_poly.pdbx_strand_id
1 'polypeptide(L)'
;METTAKGKLLHIGRKIERVRKLRGLTQEDVGTGLGITKQAVSKLEQSESIEEERLEQIANVLGVTLEGLKRFNDENVLNNSHNFYDSSSVTHSSINNGYEFTIINNPVEKIIELYESLLKVEREKIEILRNKNSD
;
A
#
# COMPACT_ATOMS: atom_id res chain seq x y z
N MET A 1 5.74 42.42 -1.14
CA MET A 1 5.19 41.46 -0.15
C MET A 1 5.85 40.12 -0.42
N GLU A 2 6.86 39.78 0.38
CA GLU A 2 7.53 38.49 0.35
C GLU A 2 6.69 37.46 1.11
N THR A 3 5.94 36.60 0.42
CA THR A 3 5.19 35.51 1.07
C THR A 3 5.20 34.22 0.25
N THR A 4 6.35 33.82 -0.28
CA THR A 4 6.51 32.55 -1.02
C THR A 4 7.54 31.58 -0.40
N ALA A 5 7.96 31.81 0.84
CA ALA A 5 8.93 30.95 1.54
C ALA A 5 8.37 30.15 2.72
N LYS A 6 7.10 30.36 3.11
CA LYS A 6 6.45 29.68 4.25
C LYS A 6 5.68 28.40 3.86
N GLY A 7 5.76 27.99 2.59
CA GLY A 7 4.93 26.91 2.00
C GLY A 7 5.43 25.48 2.22
N LYS A 8 6.53 25.28 2.97
CA LYS A 8 7.14 23.96 3.21
C LYS A 8 7.33 23.63 4.69
N LEU A 9 6.62 24.34 5.58
CA LEU A 9 6.49 23.87 6.96
C LEU A 9 5.60 22.62 6.94
N LEU A 10 6.18 21.54 7.45
CA LEU A 10 5.63 20.19 7.48
C LEU A 10 4.35 20.14 8.32
N HIS A 11 3.24 20.55 7.74
CA HIS A 11 1.94 20.53 8.39
C HIS A 11 1.52 19.07 8.63
N ILE A 12 1.66 18.58 9.86
CA ILE A 12 1.44 17.16 10.20
C ILE A 12 -0.02 16.75 9.95
N GLY A 13 -0.97 17.64 10.22
CA GLY A 13 -2.39 17.43 9.92
C GLY A 13 -2.67 17.12 8.44
N ARG A 14 -2.00 17.81 7.50
CA ARG A 14 -2.14 17.51 6.07
C ARG A 14 -1.58 16.14 5.70
N LYS A 15 -0.50 15.70 6.36
CA LYS A 15 0.03 14.34 6.15
C LYS A 15 -0.96 13.28 6.63
N ILE A 16 -1.57 13.50 7.79
CA ILE A 16 -2.61 12.64 8.36
C ILE A 16 -3.80 12.53 7.41
N GLU A 17 -4.29 13.65 6.89
CA GLU A 17 -5.40 13.68 5.92
C GLU A 17 -5.09 12.83 4.68
N ARG A 18 -3.88 12.99 4.12
CA ARG A 18 -3.46 12.27 2.91
C ARG A 18 -3.31 10.77 3.17
N VAL A 19 -2.65 10.39 4.27
CA VAL A 19 -2.51 8.98 4.66
C VAL A 19 -3.89 8.36 4.91
N ARG A 20 -4.79 9.07 5.59
CA ARG A 20 -6.17 8.62 5.80
C ARG A 20 -6.89 8.34 4.48
N LYS A 21 -6.81 9.27 3.52
CA LYS A 21 -7.40 9.11 2.17
C LYS A 21 -6.79 7.93 1.41
N LEU A 22 -5.47 7.74 1.48
CA LEU A 22 -4.78 6.59 0.87
C LEU A 22 -5.20 5.25 1.49
N ARG A 23 -5.55 5.25 2.79
CA ARG A 23 -6.12 4.09 3.48
C ARG A 23 -7.60 3.87 3.22
N GLY A 24 -8.26 4.75 2.46
CA GLY A 24 -9.70 4.66 2.18
C GLY A 24 -10.59 4.94 3.39
N LEU A 25 -10.05 5.56 4.45
CA LEU A 25 -10.77 5.81 5.69
C LEU A 25 -11.50 7.17 5.64
N THR A 26 -12.71 7.22 6.17
CA THR A 26 -13.43 8.48 6.41
C THR A 26 -12.94 9.15 7.71
N GLN A 27 -13.25 10.44 7.87
CA GLN A 27 -13.01 11.13 9.15
C GLN A 27 -13.82 10.52 10.30
N GLU A 28 -14.95 9.88 10.00
CA GLU A 28 -15.79 9.21 10.98
C GLU A 28 -15.18 7.88 11.44
N ASP A 29 -14.57 7.12 10.53
CA ASP A 29 -13.84 5.90 10.86
C ASP A 29 -12.66 6.19 11.79
N VAL A 30 -11.88 7.24 11.46
CA VAL A 30 -10.75 7.67 12.30
C VAL A 30 -11.25 8.23 13.63
N GLY A 31 -12.36 8.97 13.63
CA GLY A 31 -12.99 9.46 14.85
C GLY A 31 -13.41 8.32 15.77
N THR A 32 -14.05 7.29 15.22
CA THR A 32 -14.45 6.08 15.94
C THR A 32 -13.24 5.36 16.53
N GLY A 33 -12.14 5.21 15.76
CA GLY A 33 -10.91 4.59 16.25
C GLY A 33 -10.18 5.38 17.34
N LEU A 34 -10.32 6.71 17.35
CA LEU A 34 -9.71 7.60 18.35
C LEU A 34 -10.67 7.94 19.52
N GLY A 35 -11.93 7.51 19.46
CA GLY A 35 -12.95 7.89 20.44
C GLY A 35 -13.30 9.39 20.42
N ILE A 36 -13.18 10.05 19.26
CA ILE A 36 -13.47 11.48 19.08
C ILE A 36 -14.46 11.71 17.94
N THR A 37 -15.03 12.91 17.87
CA THR A 37 -16.00 13.25 16.83
C THR A 37 -15.32 13.49 15.48
N LYS A 38 -16.07 13.30 14.38
CA LYS A 38 -15.65 13.66 13.02
C LYS A 38 -15.12 15.10 12.93
N GLN A 39 -15.77 16.04 13.62
CA GLN A 39 -15.38 17.45 13.65
C GLN A 39 -14.03 17.63 14.37
N ALA A 40 -13.75 16.85 15.42
CA ALA A 40 -12.47 16.87 16.09
C ALA A 40 -11.35 16.34 15.17
N VAL A 41 -11.61 15.28 14.38
CA VAL A 41 -10.68 14.79 13.36
C VAL A 41 -10.42 15.87 12.30
N SER A 42 -11.46 16.56 11.83
CA SER A 42 -11.28 17.66 10.86
C SER A 42 -10.41 18.80 11.41
N LYS A 43 -10.56 19.16 12.69
CA LYS A 43 -9.71 20.17 13.33
C LYS A 43 -8.27 19.67 13.48
N LEU A 44 -8.10 18.40 13.81
CA LEU A 44 -6.81 17.75 13.92
C LEU A 44 -6.04 17.77 12.59
N GLU A 45 -6.73 17.48 11.48
CA GLU A 45 -6.14 17.53 10.13
C GLU A 45 -5.74 18.95 9.71
N GLN A 46 -6.37 19.97 10.28
CA GLN A 46 -6.03 21.38 10.09
C GLN A 46 -4.94 21.89 11.03
N SER A 47 -4.44 21.06 11.95
CA SER A 47 -3.38 21.44 12.88
C SER A 47 -1.99 21.33 12.25
N GLU A 48 -1.19 22.39 12.37
CA GLU A 48 0.20 22.41 11.91
C GLU A 48 1.09 21.43 12.70
N SER A 49 0.82 21.29 13.99
CA SER A 49 1.53 20.40 14.93
C SER A 49 0.55 19.61 15.80
N ILE A 50 0.97 18.42 16.23
CA ILE A 50 0.23 17.53 17.12
C ILE A 50 1.25 16.93 18.08
N GLU A 51 0.88 16.77 19.35
CA GLU A 51 1.71 16.14 20.37
C GLU A 51 2.08 14.70 19.98
N GLU A 52 3.29 14.27 20.34
CA GLU A 52 3.84 12.97 19.92
C GLU A 52 2.95 11.79 20.35
N GLU A 53 2.45 11.80 21.59
CA GLU A 53 1.56 10.76 22.12
C GLU A 53 0.26 10.65 21.30
N ARG A 54 -0.33 11.80 20.95
CA ARG A 54 -1.52 11.83 20.09
C ARG A 54 -1.20 11.38 18.67
N LEU A 55 -0.04 11.75 18.14
CA LEU A 55 0.40 11.35 16.82
C LEU A 55 0.59 9.83 16.71
N GLU A 56 1.06 9.19 17.76
CA GLU A 56 1.20 7.74 17.86
C GLU A 56 -0.17 7.03 17.84
N GLN A 57 -1.14 7.53 18.61
CA GLN A 57 -2.52 7.02 18.58
C GLN A 57 -3.13 7.10 17.17
N ILE A 58 -2.91 8.22 16.48
CA ILE A 58 -3.40 8.43 15.11
C ILE A 58 -2.70 7.47 14.14
N ALA A 59 -1.38 7.29 14.25
CA ALA A 59 -0.63 6.36 13.42
C ALA A 59 -1.16 4.92 13.56
N ASN A 60 -1.47 4.50 14.79
CA ASN A 60 -2.07 3.19 15.08
C ASN A 60 -3.44 3.02 14.42
N VAL A 61 -4.33 4.02 14.54
CA VAL A 61 -5.66 3.99 13.89
C VAL A 61 -5.55 3.97 12.36
N LEU A 62 -4.57 4.67 11.80
CA LEU A 62 -4.29 4.67 10.36
C LEU A 62 -3.53 3.41 9.88
N GLY A 63 -3.10 2.54 10.80
CA GLY A 63 -2.33 1.32 10.50
C GLY A 63 -0.94 1.60 9.92
N VAL A 64 -0.31 2.72 10.26
CA VAL A 64 1.04 3.12 9.83
C VAL A 64 1.97 3.27 11.03
N THR A 65 3.28 3.25 10.78
CA THR A 65 4.27 3.58 11.83
C THR A 65 4.33 5.09 12.06
N LEU A 66 4.64 5.51 13.29
CA LEU A 66 4.84 6.92 13.65
C LEU A 66 5.93 7.58 12.78
N GLU A 67 7.08 6.91 12.62
CA GLU A 67 8.16 7.32 11.71
C GLU A 67 7.66 7.49 10.27
N GLY A 68 6.88 6.52 9.78
CA GLY A 68 6.32 6.55 8.43
C GLY A 68 5.38 7.74 8.22
N LEU A 69 4.53 8.04 9.19
CA LEU A 69 3.64 9.20 9.15
C LEU A 69 4.40 10.53 9.20
N LYS A 70 5.44 10.65 10.05
CA LYS A 70 6.31 11.83 10.12
C LYS A 70 7.09 12.04 8.82
N ARG A 71 7.60 10.98 8.21
CA ARG A 71 8.37 11.01 6.94
C ARG A 71 7.51 11.05 5.68
N PHE A 72 6.19 10.89 5.81
CA PHE A 72 5.27 10.87 4.70
C PHE A 72 5.43 12.11 3.82
N ASN A 73 5.56 11.87 2.51
CA ASN A 73 5.62 12.86 1.45
C ASN A 73 4.96 12.27 0.21
N ASP A 74 4.11 13.02 -0.48
CA ASP A 74 3.31 12.54 -1.61
C ASP A 74 4.19 11.99 -2.74
N GLU A 75 5.31 12.65 -2.99
CA GLU A 75 6.31 12.24 -3.99
C GLU A 75 6.91 10.85 -3.68
N ASN A 76 7.05 10.50 -2.39
CA ASN A 76 7.62 9.21 -1.99
C ASN A 76 6.61 8.06 -2.20
N VAL A 77 5.31 8.35 -2.19
CA VAL A 77 4.27 7.34 -2.42
C VAL A 77 4.25 6.93 -3.88
N LEU A 78 4.40 7.89 -4.80
CA LEU A 78 4.46 7.64 -6.25
C LEU A 78 5.70 6.81 -6.64
N ASN A 79 6.83 7.02 -5.96
CA ASN A 79 8.05 6.25 -6.22
C ASN A 79 7.91 4.78 -5.77
N ASN A 80 7.23 4.51 -4.65
CA ASN A 80 7.03 3.14 -4.16
C ASN A 80 6.02 2.34 -5.00
N SER A 81 5.01 2.99 -5.59
CA SER A 81 4.10 2.32 -6.53
C SER A 81 4.74 2.01 -7.88
N HIS A 82 5.70 2.83 -8.35
CA HIS A 82 6.56 2.48 -9.49
C HIS A 82 7.49 1.31 -9.16
N ASN A 83 8.07 1.30 -7.95
CA ASN A 83 8.90 0.18 -7.50
C ASN A 83 8.10 -1.12 -7.30
N PHE A 84 6.78 -1.09 -7.11
CA PHE A 84 5.98 -2.32 -7.03
C PHE A 84 5.73 -2.96 -8.40
N TYR A 85 5.70 -2.14 -9.46
CA TYR A 85 5.63 -2.61 -10.85
C TYR A 85 7.01 -3.00 -11.41
N ASP A 86 8.09 -2.42 -10.85
CA ASP A 86 9.47 -2.74 -11.24
C ASP A 86 10.15 -3.81 -10.36
N SER A 87 9.66 -4.04 -9.13
CA SER A 87 10.10 -5.16 -8.25
C SER A 87 9.62 -6.53 -8.71
N SER A 88 8.89 -6.61 -9.82
CA SER A 88 8.78 -7.85 -10.61
C SER A 88 10.05 -8.15 -11.43
N SER A 89 11.07 -7.28 -11.39
CA SER A 89 12.42 -7.59 -11.84
C SER A 89 13.40 -7.53 -10.66
N VAL A 90 13.90 -8.70 -10.28
CA VAL A 90 15.08 -8.97 -9.43
C VAL A 90 15.31 -8.02 -8.24
N THR A 91 14.84 -8.41 -7.06
CA THR A 91 15.30 -7.81 -5.80
C THR A 91 16.62 -8.46 -5.36
N HIS A 92 17.75 -7.76 -5.50
CA HIS A 92 18.96 -8.09 -4.75
C HIS A 92 18.73 -7.77 -3.27
N SER A 93 18.41 -8.79 -2.46
CA SER A 93 18.43 -8.65 -1.00
C SER A 93 19.88 -8.82 -0.53
N SER A 94 20.54 -7.72 -0.20
CA SER A 94 21.85 -7.73 0.45
C SER A 94 21.70 -8.13 1.92
N ILE A 95 21.60 -9.43 2.17
CA ILE A 95 21.85 -10.00 3.49
C ILE A 95 23.37 -10.03 3.67
N ASN A 96 23.87 -9.24 4.63
CA ASN A 96 25.26 -9.30 5.11
C ASN A 96 25.60 -10.73 5.53
N ASN A 97 26.15 -11.54 4.63
CA ASN A 97 26.99 -12.73 4.88
C ASN A 97 27.23 -13.48 3.56
N GLY A 98 28.15 -12.99 2.72
CA GLY A 98 28.98 -13.77 1.76
C GLY A 98 28.36 -14.75 0.76
N TYR A 99 27.05 -14.96 0.75
CA TYR A 99 26.36 -15.93 -0.08
C TYR A 99 25.22 -15.22 -0.81
N GLU A 100 25.40 -15.05 -2.12
CA GLU A 100 24.41 -14.47 -3.02
C GLU A 100 23.31 -15.51 -3.25
N PHE A 101 22.17 -15.37 -2.56
CA PHE A 101 20.98 -16.18 -2.82
C PHE A 101 19.97 -15.36 -3.63
N THR A 102 19.93 -15.60 -4.94
CA THR A 102 18.94 -15.00 -5.83
C THR A 102 17.58 -15.64 -5.59
N ILE A 103 16.68 -14.95 -4.87
CA ILE A 103 15.26 -15.35 -4.82
C ILE A 103 14.62 -14.86 -6.11
N ILE A 104 14.57 -15.72 -7.13
CA ILE A 104 13.80 -15.47 -8.35
C ILE A 104 12.34 -15.83 -8.05
N ASN A 105 11.56 -14.87 -7.55
CA ASN A 105 10.11 -14.99 -7.63
C ASN A 105 9.73 -14.70 -9.07
N ASN A 106 9.66 -15.73 -9.93
CA ASN A 106 9.23 -15.59 -11.32
C ASN A 106 7.71 -15.75 -11.42
N PRO A 107 6.91 -14.67 -11.33
CA PRO A 107 5.46 -14.77 -11.48
C PRO A 107 5.06 -15.30 -12.87
N VAL A 108 5.92 -15.13 -13.89
CA VAL A 108 5.64 -15.58 -15.27
C VAL A 108 5.55 -17.11 -15.33
N GLU A 109 6.41 -17.82 -14.60
CA GLU A 109 6.41 -19.28 -14.60
C GLU A 109 5.14 -19.86 -13.97
N LYS A 110 4.67 -19.27 -12.88
CA LYS A 110 3.38 -19.61 -12.26
C LYS A 110 2.19 -19.30 -13.18
N ILE A 111 2.28 -18.23 -13.97
CA ILE A 111 1.25 -17.87 -14.96
C ILE A 111 1.22 -18.92 -16.08
N ILE A 112 2.38 -19.35 -16.59
CA ILE A 112 2.48 -20.39 -17.62
C ILE A 112 1.88 -21.71 -17.11
N GLU A 113 2.23 -22.15 -15.89
CA GLU A 113 1.70 -23.37 -15.28
C GLU A 113 0.16 -23.34 -15.14
N LEU A 114 -0.40 -22.18 -14.76
CA LEU A 114 -1.85 -21.98 -14.69
C LEU A 114 -2.50 -22.09 -16.07
N TYR A 115 -1.91 -21.50 -17.11
CA TYR A 115 -2.42 -21.59 -18.48
C TYR A 115 -2.38 -23.02 -19.01
N GLU A 116 -1.30 -23.76 -18.77
CA GLU A 116 -1.20 -25.17 -19.16
C GLU A 116 -2.25 -26.04 -18.45
N SER A 117 -2.47 -25.80 -17.15
CA SER A 117 -3.49 -26.48 -16.36
C SER A 117 -4.91 -26.22 -16.90
N LEU A 118 -5.22 -24.97 -17.25
CA LEU A 118 -6.52 -24.60 -17.84
C LEU A 118 -6.72 -25.26 -19.21
N LEU A 119 -5.69 -25.24 -20.07
CA LEU A 119 -5.75 -25.90 -21.38
C LEU A 119 -5.97 -27.41 -21.26
N LYS A 120 -5.37 -28.04 -20.25
CA LYS A 120 -5.57 -29.47 -19.97
C LYS A 120 -7.02 -29.75 -19.57
N VAL A 121 -7.57 -28.97 -18.64
CA VAL A 121 -8.96 -29.12 -18.19
C VAL A 121 -9.95 -28.93 -19.34
N GLU A 122 -9.73 -27.94 -20.21
CA GLU A 122 -10.59 -27.73 -21.38
C GLU A 122 -10.52 -28.90 -22.37
N ARG A 123 -9.33 -29.46 -22.61
CA ARG A 123 -9.17 -30.64 -23.50
C ARG A 123 -9.89 -31.86 -22.95
N GLU A 124 -9.71 -32.16 -21.66
CA GLU A 124 -10.40 -33.28 -21.00
C GLU A 124 -11.93 -33.13 -21.06
N LYS A 125 -12.43 -31.90 -20.87
CA LYS A 125 -13.87 -31.60 -20.99
C LYS A 125 -14.40 -31.85 -22.40
N ILE A 126 -13.67 -31.42 -23.43
CA ILE A 126 -14.06 -31.66 -24.84
C ILE A 126 -14.07 -33.16 -25.14
N GLU A 127 -13.10 -33.91 -24.64
CA GLU A 127 -13.01 -35.36 -24.83
C GLU A 127 -14.18 -36.10 -24.17
N ILE A 128 -14.52 -35.74 -22.93
CA ILE A 128 -15.71 -36.27 -22.24
C ILE A 128 -16.98 -35.96 -23.03
N LEU A 129 -17.11 -34.75 -23.56
CA LEU A 129 -18.27 -34.36 -24.38
C LEU A 129 -18.35 -35.11 -25.71
N ARG A 130 -17.21 -35.36 -26.37
CA ARG A 130 -17.17 -36.17 -27.60
C ARG A 130 -17.57 -37.61 -27.34
N ASN A 131 -17.08 -38.21 -26.26
CA ASN A 131 -17.39 -39.59 -25.92
C ASN A 131 -18.87 -39.75 -25.53
N LYS A 132 -19.46 -38.77 -24.82
CA LYS A 132 -20.90 -38.74 -24.51
C LYS A 132 -21.83 -38.57 -25.72
N ASN A 133 -21.34 -37.98 -26.81
CA ASN A 133 -22.12 -37.79 -28.04
C ASN A 133 -21.90 -38.91 -29.07
N SER A 134 -21.09 -39.92 -28.73
CA SER A 134 -20.78 -41.07 -29.60
C SER A 134 -21.47 -42.38 -29.15
N ASP A 135 -22.23 -42.34 -28.05
CA ASP A 135 -23.20 -43.35 -27.60
C ASP A 135 -24.63 -42.88 -27.90
#